data_AF-A0A2D6N8Z1-F1
#
_entry.id   AF-A0A2D6N8Z1-F1
#
_cell.length_a   1.000
_cell.length_b   1.000
_cell.length_c   1.000
_cell.angle_alpha   90.00
_cell.angle_beta   90.00
_cell.angle_gamma   90.00
#
_symmetry.space_group_name_H-M   'P 1'
#
loop_
_entity.id
_entity.type
_entity.pdbx_description
1 polymer ?
#
loop_
_entity_poly.entity_id
_entity_poly.type
_entity_poly.pdbx_seq_one_letter_code
_entity_poly.pdbx_strand_id
1 'polypeptide(L)' 'MPDSRPNILLIMTDQQRGDCLGIDRHPVLQTPNMDFLAHSGTLFRRGYSEAPSCIPVFPI' A
#
# COMPACT_ATOMS: atom_id res chain seq x y z
N MET A 1 15.29 20.51 -17.74
CA MET A 1 15.44 19.49 -16.67
C MET A 1 14.05 19.24 -16.12
N PRO A 2 13.60 18.00 -15.91
CA PRO A 2 12.36 17.78 -15.17
C PRO A 2 12.51 18.50 -13.83
N ASP A 3 11.42 19.13 -13.37
CA ASP A 3 11.40 19.92 -12.13
C ASP A 3 12.08 19.14 -10.99
N SER A 4 13.02 19.74 -10.26
CA SER A 4 13.84 19.04 -9.26
C SER A 4 13.06 18.56 -8.03
N ARG A 5 11.76 18.86 -7.99
CA ARG A 5 10.84 18.47 -6.93
C ARG A 5 10.05 17.24 -7.39
N PRO A 6 10.17 16.10 -6.69
CA PRO A 6 9.37 14.93 -7.03
C PRO A 6 7.89 15.18 -6.71
N ASN A 7 7.01 14.67 -7.56
CA ASN A 7 5.59 14.58 -7.24
C ASN A 7 5.37 13.41 -6.28
N ILE A 8 4.67 13.64 -5.17
CA ILE A 8 4.38 12.61 -4.17
C ILE A 8 2.89 12.26 -4.26
N LEU A 9 2.59 10.98 -4.53
CA LEU A 9 1.24 10.43 -4.55
C LEU A 9 1.09 9.43 -3.41
N LEU A 10 0.18 9.73 -2.47
CA LEU A 10 -0.18 8.82 -1.38
C LEU A 10 -1.51 8.13 -1.72
N ILE A 11 -1.48 6.80 -1.82
CA ILE A 11 -2.66 5.97 -2.05
C ILE A 11 -2.88 5.14 -0.80
N MET A 12 -4.07 5.24 -0.21
CA MET A 12 -4.47 4.48 0.97
C MET A 12 -5.77 3.74 0.70
N THR A 13 -5.81 2.47 1.08
CA THR A 13 -6.95 1.58 0.90
C THR A 13 -7.71 1.44 2.21
N ASP A 14 -9.03 1.50 2.16
CA ASP A 14 -9.86 1.31 3.36
C ASP A 14 -10.04 -0.19 3.66
N GLN A 15 -9.85 -0.55 4.92
CA GLN A 15 -10.03 -1.91 5.46
C GLN A 15 -9.29 -3.05 4.73
N GLN A 16 -8.23 -2.76 3.96
CA GLN A 16 -7.46 -3.80 3.29
C GLN A 16 -6.62 -4.60 4.30
N ARG A 17 -6.77 -5.93 4.27
CA ARG A 17 -5.96 -6.83 5.08
C ARG A 17 -4.55 -6.97 4.50
N GLY A 18 -3.55 -7.11 5.36
CA GLY A 18 -2.14 -7.18 4.95
C GLY A 18 -1.80 -8.39 4.05
N ASP A 19 -2.54 -9.49 4.16
CA ASP A 19 -2.38 -10.70 3.34
C ASP A 19 -3.26 -10.71 2.08
N CYS A 20 -4.11 -9.69 1.89
CA CYS A 20 -4.91 -9.51 0.67
C CYS A 20 -4.06 -8.86 -0.44
N LEU A 21 -2.94 -9.49 -0.79
CA LEU A 21 -2.05 -9.08 -1.87
C LEU A 21 -1.58 -10.31 -2.66
N GLY A 22 -1.58 -10.22 -3.97
CA GLY A 22 -1.05 -11.25 -4.87
C GLY A 22 0.42 -11.55 -4.60
N ILE A 23 1.22 -10.51 -4.33
CA ILE A 23 2.64 -10.66 -3.96
C ILE A 23 2.87 -11.42 -2.63
N ASP A 24 1.86 -11.48 -1.75
CA ASP A 24 1.91 -12.26 -0.49
C ASP A 24 1.37 -13.69 -0.68
N ARG A 25 1.30 -14.16 -1.93
CA ARG A 25 0.86 -15.51 -2.32
C ARG A 25 -0.59 -15.82 -1.98
N HIS A 26 -1.45 -14.80 -1.99
CA HIS A 26 -2.88 -15.01 -1.80
C HIS A 26 -3.43 -15.97 -2.88
N PRO A 27 -4.20 -17.01 -2.52
CA PRO A 27 -4.49 -18.14 -3.42
C PRO A 27 -5.44 -17.81 -4.60
N VAL A 28 -6.22 -16.74 -4.49
CA VAL A 28 -7.27 -16.36 -5.46
C VAL A 28 -7.13 -14.92 -5.96
N LEU A 29 -6.94 -13.97 -5.04
CA LEU A 29 -6.82 -12.55 -5.33
C LEU A 29 -5.66 -12.22 -6.28
N GLN A 30 -5.96 -11.47 -7.33
CA GLN A 30 -4.99 -10.95 -8.30
C GLN A 30 -4.88 -9.44 -8.18
N THR A 31 -3.67 -8.94 -7.88
CA THR A 31 -3.42 -7.50 -7.69
C THR A 31 -2.27 -7.00 -8.55
N PRO A 32 -2.34 -7.16 -9.89
CA PRO A 32 -1.18 -6.97 -10.78
C PRO A 32 -0.56 -5.56 -10.67
N ASN A 33 -1.36 -4.51 -10.46
CA ASN A 33 -0.87 -3.14 -10.32
C ASN A 33 -0.15 -2.91 -8.98
N MET A 34 -0.69 -3.45 -7.87
CA MET A 34 -0.02 -3.34 -6.56
C MET A 34 1.23 -4.21 -6.53
N ASP A 35 1.19 -5.39 -7.15
CA ASP A 35 2.34 -6.27 -7.27
C ASP A 35 3.43 -5.60 -8.10
N PHE A 36 3.08 -4.92 -9.21
CA PHE A 36 4.03 -4.13 -9.99
C PHE A 36 4.69 -3.04 -9.15
N LEU A 37 3.90 -2.26 -8.39
CA LEU A 37 4.44 -1.23 -7.50
C LEU A 37 5.40 -1.82 -6.47
N ALA A 38 5.04 -2.95 -5.86
CA ALA A 38 5.88 -3.63 -4.88
C ALA A 38 7.19 -4.17 -5.46
N HIS A 39 7.19 -4.66 -6.71
CA HIS A 39 8.42 -5.11 -7.41
C HIS A 39 9.30 -3.95 -7.90
N SER A 40 8.69 -2.83 -8.31
CA SER A 40 9.40 -1.63 -8.76
C SER A 40 9.95 -0.78 -7.61
N GLY A 41 9.46 -1.00 -6.39
CA GLY A 41 9.74 -0.18 -5.22
C GLY A 41 10.22 -1.00 -4.02
N THR A 42 9.69 -0.67 -2.85
CA THR A 42 10.01 -1.37 -1.60
C THR A 42 8.73 -1.82 -0.91
N LEU A 43 8.65 -3.11 -0.57
CA LEU A 43 7.54 -3.70 0.15
C LEU A 43 7.87 -3.83 1.65
N PHE A 44 7.10 -3.16 2.49
CA PHE A 44 7.20 -3.28 3.95
C PHE A 44 6.34 -4.44 4.46
N ARG A 45 6.96 -5.59 4.75
CA ARG A 45 6.25 -6.77 5.31
C ARG A 45 5.77 -6.60 6.75
N ARG A 46 6.21 -5.54 7.44
CA ARG A 46 5.86 -5.22 8.83
C ARG A 46 5.44 -3.75 8.95
N GLY A 47 4.50 -3.33 8.11
CA GLY A 47 3.82 -2.03 8.22
C GLY A 47 2.58 -2.18 9.10
N TYR A 48 2.51 -1.42 10.19
CA TYR A 48 1.38 -1.43 11.11
C TYR A 48 0.71 -0.05 11.11
N SER A 49 -0.61 -0.05 11.19
CA SER A 49 -1.35 1.16 11.54
C SER A 49 -1.36 1.33 13.05
N GLU A 50 -1.34 2.58 13.49
CA GLU A 50 -1.39 3.03 14.87
C GLU A 50 -2.67 2.63 15.61
N ALA A 51 -3.77 2.43 14.88
CA ALA A 51 -5.05 2.05 15.45
C ALA A 51 -5.85 1.13 14.51
N PRO A 52 -6.67 0.21 15.03
CA PRO A 52 -7.43 -0.74 14.22
C PRO A 52 -8.76 -0.15 13.70
N SER A 53 -8.88 1.17 13.60
CA SER A 53 -10.12 1.86 13.22
C SER A 53 -9.85 3.00 12.25
N CYS A 54 -10.76 3.19 11.28
CA CYS A 54 -10.60 4.19 10.21
C CYS A 54 -10.55 5.63 10.76
N ILE A 55 -11.24 5.90 11.88
CA ILE A 55 -11.36 7.26 12.46
C ILE A 55 -10.04 7.75 13.07
N PRO A 56 -9.35 7.01 13.98
CA PRO A 56 -8.06 7.44 14.50
C PRO A 56 -6.92 7.41 13.47
N VAL A 57 -7.06 6.63 12.40
CA VAL A 57 -6.03 6.48 11.34
C VAL A 57 -6.13 7.54 10.25
N PHE A 58 -7.32 8.11 10.07
CA PHE A 58 -7.56 9.21 9.14
C PHE A 58 -7.96 10.49 9.88
N PRO A 59 -7.11 11.05 10.76
CA PRO A 59 -7.31 12.39 11.29
C PRO A 59 -6.92 13.39 10.20
N ILE A 60 -7.85 13.64 9.27
CA ILE A 60 -7.89 14.91 8.54
C ILE A 60 -8.53 16.00 9.39
#